data_AF-A0A3A6N0U0-F1
#
_entry.id   AF-A0A3A6N0U0-F1
#
_cell.length_a   1.000
_cell.length_b   1.000
_cell.length_c   1.000
_cell.angle_alpha   90.00
_cell.angle_beta   90.00
_cell.angle_gamma   90.00
#
_symmetry.space_group_name_H-M   'P 1'
#
loop_
_entity.id
_entity.type
_entity.pdbx_description
1 polymer ?
#
loop_
_entity_poly.entity_id
_entity_poly.type
_entity_poly.pdbx_seq_one_letter_code
_entity_poly.pdbx_strand_id
1 'polypeptide(L)'
;AKTLSGRLPEAVELIIYENFAIATAPEPTSSSGYGRFTYRNGGLTGPDDGTAICTKTFRIKDIDFSVLPKLVREAPGLAEKPDSRITHVILSRGVFCKDVGWFVYVTDGSKSGMVEFKPDGKLKNVTAY
;
A
#
# COMPACT_ATOMS: atom_id res chain seq x y z
N ALA A 1 -7.59 -6.78 29.78
CA ALA A 1 -7.21 -6.57 28.37
C ALA A 1 -8.44 -6.80 27.50
N LYS A 2 -8.83 -5.83 26.66
CA LYS A 2 -9.99 -5.97 25.78
C LYS A 2 -9.55 -6.81 24.58
N THR A 3 -9.95 -8.07 24.54
CA THR A 3 -9.62 -8.99 23.44
C THR A 3 -10.30 -8.48 22.18
N LEU A 4 -9.51 -8.00 21.21
CA LEU A 4 -10.01 -7.66 19.88
C LEU A 4 -10.53 -8.98 19.27
N SER A 5 -11.82 -9.02 18.93
CA SER A 5 -12.41 -10.13 18.19
C SER A 5 -11.51 -10.42 16.99
N GLY A 6 -10.94 -11.62 16.92
CA GLY A 6 -9.97 -12.07 15.93
C GLY A 6 -10.54 -12.18 14.52
N ARG A 7 -11.00 -11.06 13.97
CA ARG A 7 -11.16 -10.91 12.53
C ARG A 7 -9.76 -10.85 11.95
N LEU A 8 -9.52 -11.67 10.94
CA LEU A 8 -8.30 -11.59 10.16
C LEU A 8 -8.14 -10.15 9.69
N PRO A 9 -6.93 -9.57 9.78
CA PRO A 9 -6.72 -8.17 9.46
C PRO A 9 -7.07 -7.93 7.98
N GLU A 10 -8.14 -7.16 7.79
CA GLU A 10 -8.58 -6.65 6.50
C GLU A 10 -8.19 -5.18 6.39
N ALA A 11 -7.79 -4.78 5.19
CA ALA A 11 -7.45 -3.39 4.88
C ALA A 11 -8.11 -3.00 3.56
N VAL A 12 -8.33 -1.69 3.39
CA VAL A 12 -8.68 -1.10 2.09
C VAL A 12 -7.42 -0.61 1.36
N GLU A 13 -6.37 -0.29 2.12
CA GLU A 13 -5.10 0.22 1.62
C GLU A 13 -3.97 -0.07 2.62
N LEU A 14 -2.79 -0.39 2.08
CA LEU A 14 -1.53 -0.45 2.82
C LEU A 14 -0.48 0.34 2.06
N ILE A 15 0.07 1.38 2.68
CA ILE A 15 1.16 2.20 2.15
C ILE A 15 2.45 1.84 2.90
N ILE A 16 3.49 1.49 2.17
CA ILE A 16 4.79 1.08 2.70
C ILE A 16 5.82 2.11 2.28
N TYR A 17 6.42 2.77 3.26
CA TYR A 17 7.61 3.59 3.12
C TYR A 17 8.83 2.80 3.60
N GLU A 18 10.02 3.32 3.33
CA GLU A 18 11.28 2.68 3.72
C GLU A 18 11.34 2.30 5.21
N ASN A 19 10.85 3.18 6.09
CA ASN A 19 11.02 3.03 7.55
C ASN A 19 9.71 2.85 8.33
N PHE A 20 8.55 2.88 7.66
CA PHE A 20 7.25 2.76 8.30
C PHE A 20 6.18 2.33 7.30
N ALA A 21 5.07 1.81 7.80
CA ALA A 21 3.91 1.48 6.98
C ALA A 21 2.64 2.09 7.60
N ILE A 22 1.67 2.40 6.75
CA ILE A 22 0.36 2.90 7.13
C ILE A 22 -0.68 1.96 6.53
N ALA A 23 -1.57 1.43 7.36
CA ALA A 23 -2.73 0.67 6.90
C ALA A 23 -4.01 1.46 7.18
N THR A 24 -4.90 1.51 6.19
CA THR A 24 -6.27 1.98 6.38
C THR A 24 -7.19 0.77 6.39
N ALA A 25 -8.00 0.66 7.45
CA ALA A 25 -8.88 -0.48 7.67
C ALA A 25 -10.24 -0.03 8.24
N PRO A 26 -11.30 -0.84 8.11
CA PRO A 26 -12.57 -0.55 8.78
C PRO A 26 -12.40 -0.42 10.30
N GLU A 27 -12.85 0.69 10.86
CA GLU A 27 -12.79 0.98 12.30
C GLU A 27 -14.13 1.56 12.75
N PRO A 28 -14.98 0.76 13.43
CA PRO A 28 -16.31 1.19 13.85
C PRO A 28 -16.32 2.39 14.79
N THR A 29 -15.24 2.67 15.52
CA THR A 29 -15.17 3.82 16.42
C THR A 29 -14.73 5.12 15.75
N SER A 30 -14.29 5.05 14.49
CA SER A 30 -13.90 6.22 13.70
C SER A 30 -15.14 6.93 13.14
N SER A 31 -15.08 8.26 13.05
CA SER A 31 -16.17 9.07 12.50
C SER A 31 -16.44 8.78 11.02
N SER A 32 -15.42 8.34 10.28
CA SER A 32 -15.51 7.98 8.87
C SER A 32 -15.82 6.50 8.65
N GLY A 33 -15.84 5.69 9.71
CA GLY A 33 -15.88 4.23 9.65
C GLY A 33 -14.55 3.57 9.27
N TYR A 34 -13.47 4.34 9.10
CA TYR A 34 -12.14 3.84 8.78
C TYR A 34 -11.09 4.42 9.72
N GLY A 35 -10.19 3.56 10.17
CA GLY A 35 -9.06 3.89 11.02
C GLY A 35 -7.76 3.81 10.23
N ARG A 36 -6.85 4.72 10.51
CA ARG A 36 -5.48 4.71 10.00
C ARG A 36 -4.52 4.26 11.09
N PHE A 37 -3.79 3.19 10.81
CA PHE A 37 -2.85 2.55 11.72
C PHE A 37 -1.43 2.73 11.19
N THR A 38 -0.51 3.18 12.02
CA THR A 38 0.90 3.36 11.63
C THR A 38 1.76 2.32 12.33
N TYR A 39 2.53 1.57 11.55
CA TYR A 39 3.58 0.70 12.06
C TYR A 39 4.95 1.33 11.83
N ARG A 40 5.74 1.49 12.89
CA ARG A 40 7.08 2.07 12.83
C ARG A 40 7.93 1.50 13.96
N ASN A 41 9.16 1.06 13.64
CA ASN A 41 10.14 0.57 14.63
C ASN A 41 9.58 -0.51 15.57
N GLY A 42 8.76 -1.44 15.07
CA GLY A 42 8.14 -2.49 15.90
C GLY A 42 6.89 -2.06 16.67
N GLY A 43 6.58 -0.77 16.72
CA GLY A 43 5.39 -0.22 17.37
C GLY A 43 4.22 -0.02 16.41
N LEU A 44 3.01 -0.23 16.92
CA LEU A 44 1.75 0.09 16.24
C LEU A 44 1.06 1.25 16.97
N THR A 45 0.67 2.29 16.22
CA THR A 45 -0.09 3.44 16.74
C THR A 45 -1.38 3.66 15.94
N GLY A 46 -2.33 4.39 16.54
CA GLY A 46 -3.67 4.63 15.99
C GLY A 46 -4.77 3.93 16.79
N PRO A 47 -6.02 3.91 16.29
CA PRO A 47 -6.44 4.49 15.01
C PRO A 47 -6.52 6.02 15.06
N ASP A 48 -5.91 6.69 14.07
CA ASP A 48 -6.36 8.03 13.68
C ASP A 48 -7.59 7.89 12.76
N ASP A 49 -8.40 8.95 12.60
CA ASP A 49 -9.44 8.97 11.57
C ASP A 49 -8.81 8.81 10.18
N GLY A 50 -9.22 7.76 9.46
CA GLY A 50 -8.78 7.44 8.11
C GLY A 50 -9.86 7.69 7.06
N THR A 51 -9.51 7.64 5.78
CA THR A 51 -10.48 7.71 4.67
C THR A 51 -10.18 6.63 3.64
N ALA A 52 -11.21 6.15 2.96
CA ALA A 52 -11.09 5.10 1.96
C ALA A 52 -11.72 5.58 0.64
N ILE A 53 -10.91 5.64 -0.43
CA ILE A 53 -11.42 5.92 -1.78
C ILE A 53 -12.24 4.73 -2.31
N CYS A 54 -11.74 3.52 -2.07
CA CYS A 54 -12.41 2.26 -2.38
C CYS A 54 -12.67 1.52 -1.07
N THR A 55 -13.93 1.18 -0.79
CA THR A 55 -14.35 0.55 0.47
C THR A 55 -14.20 -0.97 0.47
N LYS A 56 -13.87 -1.58 -0.68
CA LYS A 56 -13.67 -3.02 -0.80
C LYS A 56 -12.37 -3.43 -0.14
N THR A 57 -12.48 -4.25 0.90
CA THR A 57 -11.31 -4.76 1.63
C THR A 57 -10.56 -5.85 0.86
N PHE A 58 -9.34 -6.11 1.33
CA PHE A 58 -8.57 -7.32 1.05
C PHE A 58 -8.00 -7.86 2.36
N ARG A 59 -7.76 -9.16 2.42
CA ARG A 59 -7.16 -9.81 3.58
C ARG A 59 -5.65 -9.72 3.47
N ILE A 60 -4.98 -9.11 4.45
CA ILE A 60 -3.52 -8.95 4.44
C ILE A 60 -2.82 -10.32 4.38
N LYS A 61 -3.39 -11.33 5.03
CA LYS A 61 -2.84 -12.70 5.04
C LYS A 61 -2.79 -13.40 3.68
N ASP A 62 -3.56 -12.92 2.69
CA ASP A 62 -3.61 -13.52 1.35
C ASP A 62 -2.56 -12.89 0.42
N ILE A 63 -1.77 -11.94 0.92
CA ILE A 63 -0.79 -11.19 0.16
C ILE A 63 0.59 -11.79 0.38
N ASP A 64 1.26 -12.15 -0.72
CA ASP A 64 2.65 -12.55 -0.69
C ASP A 64 3.55 -11.31 -0.68
N PHE A 65 4.07 -10.96 0.50
CA PHE A 65 4.99 -9.83 0.66
C PHE A 65 6.40 -10.13 0.17
N SER A 66 6.75 -11.39 -0.14
CA SER A 66 8.09 -11.76 -0.61
C SER A 66 8.41 -11.19 -1.99
N VAL A 67 7.41 -10.75 -2.75
CA VAL A 67 7.59 -10.10 -4.05
C VAL A 67 8.17 -8.68 -3.93
N LEU A 68 7.96 -7.98 -2.80
CA LEU A 68 8.29 -6.56 -2.65
C LEU A 68 9.75 -6.21 -2.99
N PRO A 69 10.78 -6.94 -2.51
CA PRO A 69 12.16 -6.64 -2.86
C PRO A 69 12.43 -6.66 -4.37
N LYS A 70 11.76 -7.56 -5.11
CA LYS A 70 11.84 -7.60 -6.57
C LYS A 70 11.18 -6.38 -7.20
N LEU A 71 9.97 -6.02 -6.76
CA LEU A 71 9.21 -4.88 -7.31
C LEU A 71 9.96 -3.56 -7.15
N VAL A 72 10.49 -3.31 -5.94
CA VAL A 72 11.26 -2.10 -5.61
C VAL A 72 12.53 -2.00 -6.46
N ARG A 73 13.18 -3.13 -6.75
CA ARG A 73 14.39 -3.18 -7.59
C ARG A 73 14.09 -2.96 -9.07
N GLU A 74 12.98 -3.49 -9.58
CA GLU A 74 12.66 -3.45 -11.02
C GLU A 74 11.94 -2.15 -11.45
N ALA A 75 11.16 -1.54 -10.55
CA ALA A 75 10.32 -0.39 -10.89
C ALA A 75 11.07 0.81 -11.49
N PRO A 76 12.26 1.24 -10.99
CA PRO A 76 13.01 2.34 -11.59
C PRO A 76 13.35 2.09 -13.06
N GLY A 77 13.80 0.87 -13.39
CA GLY A 77 14.12 0.48 -14.76
C GLY A 77 12.87 0.40 -15.65
N LEU A 78 11.78 -0.18 -15.15
CA LEU A 78 10.50 -0.28 -15.87
C LEU A 78 9.87 1.09 -16.15
N ALA A 79 10.10 2.07 -15.27
CA ALA A 79 9.64 3.44 -15.45
C ALA A 79 10.60 4.30 -16.30
N GLU A 80 11.64 3.69 -16.91
CA GLU A 80 12.69 4.38 -17.67
C GLU A 80 13.41 5.48 -16.86
N LYS A 81 13.56 5.24 -15.55
CA LYS A 81 14.22 6.13 -14.59
C LYS A 81 15.14 5.32 -13.67
N PRO A 82 16.22 4.71 -14.18
CA PRO A 82 17.05 3.79 -13.40
C PRO A 82 17.69 4.43 -12.16
N ASP A 83 17.96 5.74 -12.19
CA ASP A 83 18.54 6.49 -11.07
C ASP A 83 17.49 7.07 -10.09
N SER A 84 16.20 6.79 -10.32
CA SER A 84 15.12 7.27 -9.47
C SER A 84 15.08 6.58 -8.11
N ARG A 85 14.51 7.30 -7.14
CA ARG A 85 14.23 6.77 -5.81
C ARG A 85 12.79 6.28 -5.73
N ILE A 86 12.60 5.19 -5.01
CA ILE A 86 11.28 4.71 -4.63
C ILE A 86 10.81 5.53 -3.43
N THR A 87 9.65 6.17 -3.55
CA THR A 87 9.10 7.01 -2.48
C THR A 87 8.25 6.19 -1.52
N HIS A 88 7.40 5.33 -2.08
CA HIS A 88 6.51 4.44 -1.35
C HIS A 88 5.93 3.38 -2.30
N VAL A 89 5.40 2.33 -1.70
CA VAL A 89 4.63 1.28 -2.38
C VAL A 89 3.24 1.24 -1.78
N ILE A 90 2.20 1.26 -2.60
CA ILE A 90 0.82 1.12 -2.16
C ILE A 90 0.30 -0.25 -2.58
N LEU A 91 -0.34 -0.97 -1.66
CA LEU A 91 -1.19 -2.12 -1.94
C LEU A 91 -2.64 -1.69 -1.77
N SER A 92 -3.37 -1.59 -2.86
CA SER A 92 -4.78 -1.21 -2.83
C SER A 92 -5.49 -1.66 -4.11
N ARG A 93 -6.75 -1.26 -4.26
CA ARG A 93 -7.52 -1.41 -5.50
C ARG A 93 -7.44 -0.18 -6.41
N GLY A 94 -6.65 0.82 -6.02
CA GLY A 94 -6.54 2.12 -6.68
C GLY A 94 -7.82 2.95 -6.62
N VAL A 95 -7.74 4.16 -7.19
CA VAL A 95 -8.86 5.13 -7.21
C VAL A 95 -10.09 4.65 -7.98
N PHE A 96 -9.90 3.71 -8.91
CA PHE A 96 -10.97 3.11 -9.70
C PHE A 96 -11.52 1.81 -9.09
N CYS A 97 -11.09 1.44 -7.87
CA CYS A 97 -11.60 0.29 -7.11
C CYS A 97 -11.60 -1.04 -7.91
N LYS A 98 -10.52 -1.29 -8.66
CA LYS A 98 -10.31 -2.48 -9.51
C LYS A 98 -9.79 -3.66 -8.65
N ASP A 99 -9.03 -4.56 -9.28
CA ASP A 99 -8.31 -5.62 -8.58
C ASP A 99 -7.22 -5.04 -7.67
N VAL A 100 -6.95 -5.77 -6.58
CA VAL A 100 -5.83 -5.45 -5.69
C VAL A 100 -4.54 -5.53 -6.49
N GLY A 101 -3.63 -4.59 -6.27
CA GLY A 101 -2.32 -4.56 -6.91
C GLY A 101 -1.34 -3.69 -6.15
N TRP A 102 -0.06 -3.83 -6.51
CA TRP A 102 1.03 -3.01 -6.01
C TRP A 102 1.23 -1.81 -6.92
N PHE A 103 1.27 -0.61 -6.36
CA PHE A 103 1.57 0.64 -7.04
C PHE A 103 2.89 1.16 -6.48
N VAL A 104 3.94 1.07 -7.28
CA VAL A 104 5.30 1.46 -6.88
C VAL A 104 5.59 2.85 -7.45
N TYR A 105 5.77 3.83 -6.56
CA TYR A 105 6.00 5.22 -6.95
C TYR A 105 7.50 5.55 -7.00
N VAL A 106 7.96 5.97 -8.17
CA VAL A 106 9.35 6.39 -8.45
C VAL A 106 9.43 7.89 -8.66
N THR A 107 10.52 8.51 -8.21
CA THR A 107 10.80 9.93 -8.42
C THR A 107 12.26 10.19 -8.80
N ASP A 108 12.46 11.09 -9.76
CA ASP A 108 13.75 11.60 -10.19
C ASP A 108 13.63 13.13 -10.34
N GLY A 109 14.06 13.86 -9.30
CA GLY A 109 13.89 15.30 -9.22
C GLY A 109 12.43 15.73 -9.32
N SER A 110 12.07 16.47 -10.37
CA SER A 110 10.69 16.89 -10.65
C SER A 110 9.87 15.87 -11.45
N LYS A 111 10.50 14.80 -11.96
CA LYS A 111 9.82 13.77 -12.75
C LYS A 111 9.35 12.66 -11.82
N SER A 112 8.18 12.09 -12.10
CA SER A 112 7.67 10.97 -11.33
C SER A 112 7.11 9.88 -12.22
N GLY A 113 6.87 8.72 -11.64
CA GLY A 113 6.28 7.60 -12.33
C GLY A 113 5.66 6.64 -11.34
N MET A 114 4.80 5.79 -11.86
CA MET A 114 4.14 4.74 -11.12
C MET A 114 4.18 3.46 -11.94
N VAL A 115 4.63 2.38 -11.32
CA VAL A 115 4.59 1.04 -11.90
C VAL A 115 3.56 0.22 -11.15
N GLU A 116 2.57 -0.31 -11.88
CA GLU A 116 1.55 -1.19 -11.34
C GLU A 116 1.95 -2.66 -11.53
N PHE A 117 1.86 -3.44 -10.47
CA PHE A 117 1.97 -4.88 -10.50
C PHE A 117 0.70 -5.54 -9.96
N LYS A 118 0.41 -6.73 -10.43
CA LYS A 118 -0.56 -7.64 -9.81
C LYS A 118 -0.04 -8.09 -8.44
N PRO A 119 -0.90 -8.64 -7.55
CA PRO A 119 -0.47 -9.09 -6.22
C PRO A 119 0.66 -10.13 -6.25
N ASP A 120 0.71 -10.95 -7.30
CA ASP A 120 1.76 -11.94 -7.55
C ASP A 120 3.08 -11.35 -8.11
N GLY A 121 3.16 -10.03 -8.23
CA GLY A 121 4.33 -9.30 -8.71
C GLY A 121 4.49 -9.27 -10.23
N LYS A 122 3.52 -9.74 -11.02
CA LYS A 122 3.55 -9.56 -12.48
C LYS A 122 3.25 -8.12 -12.87
N LEU A 123 4.01 -7.57 -13.81
CA LEU A 123 3.77 -6.23 -14.36
C LEU A 123 2.34 -6.16 -14.92
N LYS A 124 1.66 -5.05 -14.62
CA LYS A 124 0.32 -4.73 -15.09
C LYS A 124 0.32 -3.49 -15.97
N ASN A 125 0.94 -2.40 -15.52
CA ASN A 125 0.94 -1.13 -16.22
C ASN A 125 2.13 -0.26 -15.80
N VAL A 126 2.52 0.69 -16.64
CA VAL A 126 3.51 1.73 -16.33
C VAL A 126 2.91 3.09 -16.68
N THR A 127 2.98 4.04 -15.77
CA THR A 127 2.52 5.43 -15.99
C THR A 127 3.66 6.38 -15.65
N ALA A 128 4.07 7.21 -16.60
CA ALA A 128 5.04 8.28 -16.38
C ALA A 128 4.32 9.63 -16.27
N TYR A 129 4.83 10.50 -15.40
CA TYR A 129 4.32 11.86 -15.18
C TYR A 129 5.42 12.91 -15.37
#